data_AF-A0A920SNF4-F1
#
_entry.id   AF-A0A920SNF4-F1
#
_cell.length_a   1.000
_cell.length_b   1.000
_cell.length_c   1.000
_cell.angle_alpha   90.00
_cell.angle_beta   90.00
_cell.angle_gamma   90.00
#
_symmetry.space_group_name_H-M   'P 1'
#
loop_
_entity.id
_entity.type
_entity.pdbx_description
1 polymer ?
#
loop_
_entity_poly.entity_id
_entity_poly.type
_entity_poly.pdbx_seq_one_letter_code
_entity_poly.pdbx_strand_id
1 'polypeptide(L)'
;MWSEKYRDRNDVTVLQGDVLTIPFWEAVEDPSQVHVIGNIPYNITSPIIFRLLERPRPRSILLTVQKEVAERIMAPVGQRNMGPYL
;
A
#
# COMPACT_ATOMS: atom_id res chain seq x y z
N MET A 1 -11.95 17.41 7.19
CA MET A 1 -10.59 16.86 7.01
C MET A 1 -10.41 15.69 7.95
N TRP A 2 -9.70 14.63 7.56
CA TRP A 2 -9.54 13.43 8.40
C TRP A 2 -8.86 13.71 9.74
N SER A 3 -7.93 14.66 9.77
CA SER A 3 -7.28 15.17 10.98
C SER A 3 -8.27 15.76 11.99
N GLU A 4 -9.29 16.47 11.53
CA GLU A 4 -10.36 16.99 12.38
C GLU A 4 -11.22 15.85 12.93
N LYS A 5 -11.59 14.91 12.06
CA LYS A 5 -12.48 13.80 12.38
C LYS A 5 -11.90 12.88 13.47
N TYR A 6 -10.58 12.71 13.49
CA TYR A 6 -9.89 11.80 14.41
C TYR A 6 -9.08 12.53 15.49
N ARG A 7 -9.33 13.83 15.71
CA ARG A 7 -8.58 14.66 16.66
C ARG A 7 -8.55 14.08 18.08
N ASP A 8 -9.67 13.52 18.54
CA ASP A 8 -9.81 13.03 19.92
C ASP A 8 -9.40 11.55 20.09
N ARG A 9 -8.80 10.92 19.07
CA ARG A 9 -8.40 9.51 19.08
C ARG A 9 -6.89 9.39 19.21
N ASN A 10 -6.42 8.86 20.35
CA ASN A 10 -5.00 8.64 20.62
C ASN A 10 -4.41 7.43 19.90
N ASP A 11 -5.25 6.58 19.31
CA ASP A 11 -4.87 5.37 18.58
C ASP A 11 -4.91 5.55 17.06
N VAL A 12 -5.06 6.80 16.58
CA VAL A 12 -5.10 7.14 15.15
C VAL A 12 -4.16 8.31 14.88
N THR A 13 -3.16 8.08 14.03
CA THR A 13 -2.30 9.13 13.48
C THR A 13 -2.69 9.38 12.03
N VAL A 14 -3.07 10.62 11.70
CA VAL A 14 -3.40 11.02 10.32
C VAL A 14 -2.18 11.69 9.70
N LEU A 15 -1.57 11.02 8.72
CA LEU A 15 -0.49 11.58 7.91
C LEU A 15 -1.09 12.20 6.64
N GLN A 16 -1.00 13.52 6.50
CA GLN A 16 -1.49 14.22 5.32
C GLN A 16 -0.36 14.43 4.30
N GLY A 17 -0.49 13.78 3.14
CA GLY A 17 0.44 13.94 2.03
C GLY A 17 0.21 12.90 0.93
N ASP A 18 1.11 12.87 -0.04
CA ASP A 18 1.10 11.88 -1.11
C ASP A 18 1.67 10.55 -0.61
N VAL A 19 0.89 9.48 -0.72
CA VAL A 19 1.28 8.11 -0.30
C VAL A 19 2.47 7.55 -1.08
N LEU A 20 2.89 8.18 -2.19
CA LEU A 20 4.09 7.79 -2.93
C LEU A 20 5.37 8.43 -2.39
N THR A 21 5.28 9.54 -1.66
CA THR A 21 6.44 10.30 -1.18
C THR A 21 6.51 10.43 0.34
N ILE A 22 5.37 10.39 1.03
CA ILE A 22 5.31 10.58 2.49
C ILE A 22 6.09 9.48 3.23
N PRO A 23 6.95 9.79 4.21
CA PRO A 23 7.78 8.80 4.88
C PRO A 23 6.98 8.05 5.97
N PHE A 24 5.94 7.32 5.58
CA PHE A 24 5.02 6.67 6.54
C PHE A 24 5.69 5.59 7.40
N TRP A 25 6.85 5.07 7.00
CA TRP A 25 7.63 4.16 7.84
C TRP A 25 8.26 4.84 9.07
N GLU A 26 8.45 6.16 9.06
CA GLU A 26 8.93 6.90 10.23
C GLU A 26 7.86 7.01 11.33
N ALA A 27 6.59 6.77 10.99
CA ALA A 27 5.49 6.78 11.94
C ALA A 27 5.28 5.44 12.66
N VAL A 28 6.11 4.43 12.39
CA VAL A 28 6.01 3.10 13.00
C VAL A 28 7.37 2.66 13.53
N GLU A 29 7.38 1.98 14.67
CA GLU A 29 8.63 1.52 15.30
C GLU A 29 9.30 0.36 14.54
N ASP A 30 8.51 -0.67 14.21
CA ASP A 30 8.97 -1.83 13.43
C ASP A 30 7.99 -2.15 12.29
N PRO A 31 8.31 -1.75 11.05
CA PRO A 31 7.50 -2.09 9.88
C PRO A 31 7.19 -3.59 9.77
N SER A 32 8.08 -4.48 10.19
CA SER A 32 7.89 -5.94 10.06
C SER A 32 6.79 -6.51 10.94
N GLN A 33 6.30 -5.75 11.93
CA GLN A 33 5.13 -6.07 12.75
C GLN A 33 3.84 -5.41 12.25
N VAL A 34 3.91 -4.58 11.22
CA VAL A 34 2.76 -3.80 10.73
C VAL A 34 1.98 -4.58 9.69
N HIS A 35 0.66 -4.46 9.75
CA HIS A 35 -0.25 -4.89 8.70
C HIS A 35 -0.71 -3.66 7.89
N VAL A 36 -0.55 -3.72 6.57
CA VAL A 36 -1.01 -2.65 5.68
C VAL A 36 -2.35 -3.05 5.08
N ILE A 37 -3.36 -2.20 5.24
CA ILE A 37 -4.70 -2.38 4.68
C ILE A 37 -5.09 -1.11 3.93
N GLY A 38 -5.62 -1.23 2.72
CA GLY A 38 -6.02 -0.05 1.95
C GLY A 38 -6.91 -0.37 0.75
N ASN A 39 -7.76 0.59 0.42
CA ASN A 39 -8.43 0.63 -0.87
C ASN A 39 -7.73 1.68 -1.73
N ILE A 40 -6.99 1.24 -2.75
CA ILE A 40 -6.07 2.11 -3.50
C ILE A 40 -6.66 2.55 -4.83
N PRO A 41 -6.41 3.80 -5.25
CA PRO A 41 -6.87 4.30 -6.55
C PRO A 41 -6.10 3.62 -7.70
N TYR A 42 -6.80 3.37 -8.79
CA TYR A 42 -6.32 2.51 -9.88
C TYR A 42 -5.10 3.06 -10.63
N ASN A 43 -4.97 4.38 -10.71
CA ASN A 43 -3.90 5.05 -11.45
C ASN A 43 -2.50 4.98 -10.80
N ILE A 44 -2.42 4.63 -9.52
CA ILE A 44 -1.15 4.55 -8.77
C ILE A 44 -0.99 3.20 -8.05
N THR A 45 -1.67 2.16 -8.51
CA THR A 45 -1.64 0.84 -7.85
C THR A 45 -0.25 0.21 -7.87
N SER A 46 0.37 0.08 -9.04
CA SER A 46 1.75 -0.45 -9.17
C SER A 46 2.76 0.26 -8.27
N PRO A 47 2.92 1.60 -8.33
CA PRO A 47 3.93 2.27 -7.52
C PRO A 47 3.67 2.13 -6.01
N ILE A 48 2.41 2.08 -5.55
CA ILE A 48 2.10 1.78 -4.14
C ILE A 48 2.56 0.37 -3.78
N ILE A 49 2.24 -0.64 -4.61
CA ILE A 49 2.63 -2.03 -4.34
C ILE A 49 4.15 -2.16 -4.26
N PHE A 50 4.88 -1.58 -5.21
CA PHE A 50 6.35 -1.60 -5.17
C PHE A 50 6.91 -0.93 -3.93
N ARG A 51 6.41 0.26 -3.59
CA ARG A 51 6.83 0.98 -2.39
C ARG A 51 6.60 0.18 -1.10
N LEU A 52 5.53 -0.60 -1.03
CA LEU A 52 5.22 -1.46 0.13
C LEU A 52 6.04 -2.75 0.17
N LEU A 53 6.54 -3.23 -0.98
CA LEU A 53 7.38 -4.44 -1.07
C LEU A 53 8.87 -4.15 -0.85
N GLU A 54 9.31 -2.90 -1.05
CA GLU A 54 10.65 -2.41 -0.71
C GLU A 54 10.94 -2.53 0.79
N ARG A 55 12.23 -2.55 1.16
CA ARG A 55 12.64 -2.56 2.58
C ARG A 55 12.60 -1.12 3.13
N PRO A 56 12.11 -0.91 4.36
CA PRO A 56 11.52 -1.90 5.26
C PRO A 56 10.11 -2.32 4.81
N ARG A 57 9.77 -3.60 4.99
CA ARG A 57 8.51 -4.19 4.47
C ARG A 57 7.56 -4.59 5.60
N PRO A 58 6.24 -4.52 5.39
CA PRO A 58 5.24 -4.92 6.37
C PRO A 58 5.16 -6.43 6.57
N ARG A 59 4.50 -6.86 7.64
CA ARG A 59 4.16 -8.27 7.90
C ARG A 59 3.23 -8.82 6.84
N SER A 60 2.21 -8.05 6.46
CA SER A 60 1.27 -8.40 5.40
C SER A 60 0.67 -7.17 4.75
N ILE A 61 0.19 -7.35 3.52
CA ILE A 61 -0.45 -6.32 2.70
C ILE A 61 -1.81 -6.87 2.26
N LEU A 62 -2.89 -6.15 2.57
CA LEU A 62 -4.24 -6.44 2.10
C LEU A 62 -4.77 -5.22 1.37
N LEU A 63 -4.83 -5.30 0.04
CA LEU A 63 -5.27 -4.19 -0.81
C LEU A 63 -6.48 -4.59 -1.65
N THR A 64 -7.46 -3.70 -1.74
CA THR A 64 -8.48 -3.78 -2.79
C THR A 64 -7.92 -3.14 -4.05
N VAL A 65 -7.91 -3.91 -5.15
CA VAL A 65 -7.44 -3.47 -6.47
C VAL A 65 -8.44 -3.85 -7.54
N GLN A 66 -8.25 -3.31 -8.74
CA GLN A 66 -9.02 -3.70 -9.92
C GLN A 66 -8.78 -5.18 -10.24
N LYS A 67 -9.83 -5.88 -10.67
CA LYS A 67 -9.77 -7.30 -11.01
C LYS A 67 -8.60 -7.64 -11.95
N GLU A 68 -8.43 -6.87 -13.02
CA GLU A 68 -7.36 -7.08 -14.00
C GLU A 68 -5.95 -6.88 -13.41
N VAL A 69 -5.81 -6.07 -12.37
CA VAL A 69 -4.53 -5.88 -11.66
C VAL A 69 -4.26 -7.07 -10.75
N ALA A 70 -5.27 -7.54 -10.02
CA ALA A 70 -5.16 -8.77 -9.23
C ALA A 70 -4.81 -9.99 -10.10
N GLU A 71 -5.48 -10.14 -11.24
CA GLU A 71 -5.21 -11.23 -12.20
C GLU A 71 -3.78 -11.18 -12.74
N ARG A 72 -3.22 -9.98 -12.98
CA ARG A 72 -1.82 -9.81 -13.37
C ARG A 72 -0.83 -10.18 -12.26
N ILE A 73 -1.09 -9.76 -11.02
CA ILE A 73 -0.23 -10.06 -9.87
C ILE A 73 -0.19 -11.57 -9.58
N MET A 74 -1.32 -12.25 -9.75
CA MET A 74 -1.43 -13.70 -9.54
C MET A 74 -0.98 -14.53 -10.75
N ALA A 75 -0.63 -13.90 -11.87
CA ALA A 75 -0.25 -14.61 -13.08
C ALA A 75 1.05 -15.41 -12.87
N PRO A 76 1.12 -16.69 -13.29
CA PRO A 76 2.34 -17.47 -13.24
C PRO A 76 3.44 -16.84 -14.10
N VAL A 77 4.69 -16.95 -13.63
CA VAL A 77 5.86 -16.50 -14.39
C VAL A 77 5.89 -17.19 -15.76
N GLY A 78 5.92 -16.41 -16.84
CA GLY A 78 6.06 -16.91 -18.22
C GLY A 78 4.76 -17.12 -19.02
N GLN A 79 3.57 -16.81 -18.49
CA GLN A 79 2.34 -16.82 -19.28
C GLN A 79 2.13 -15.48 -20.04
N ARG A 80 1.43 -15.49 -21.18
CA ARG A 80 1.16 -14.30 -22.03
C ARG A 80 0.54 -13.10 -21.29
N ASN A 81 -0.05 -13.31 -20.12
CA ASN A 81 -0.60 -12.27 -19.25
C ASN A 81 0.40 -11.73 -18.21
N MET A 82 1.66 -12.15 -18.24
CA MET A 82 2.78 -11.31 -17.81
C MET A 82 2.87 -10.14 -18.78
N GLY A 83 1.95 -9.19 -18.62
CA GLY A 83 2.29 -7.81 -18.91
C GLY A 83 3.61 -7.54 -18.19
N PRO A 84 4.57 -6.84 -18.81
CA PRO A 84 5.90 -6.65 -18.23
C PRO A 84 5.91 -5.95 -16.87
N TYR A 85 4.73 -5.54 -16.40
CA TYR A 85 4.50 -4.70 -15.24
C TYR A 85 3.15 -5.12 -14.60
N LEU A 86 2.98 -5.32 -13.28
CA LEU A 86 3.42 -4.48 -12.17
C LEU A 86 4.39 -3.35 -12.52
#